data_AF-B1WV52-F1
#
_entry.id   AF-B1WV52-F1
#
_cell.length_a   1.000
_cell.length_b   1.000
_cell.length_c   1.000
_cell.angle_alpha   90.00
_cell.angle_beta   90.00
_cell.angle_gamma   90.00
#
_symmetry.space_group_name_H-M   'P 1'
#
loop_
_entity.id
_entity.type
_entity.pdbx_description
1 polymer ?
#
loop_
_entity_poly.entity_id
_entity_poly.type
_entity_poly.pdbx_seq_one_letter_code
_entity_poly.pdbx_strand_id
1 'polypeptide(L)'
;MNIRERFKEYPEDMQQWMIQQEKTKLTRIETALNNGKKLYDHIEDEEKGQWLLGTTLLLEKYLSLLPQRNCKFQEVSDDYIFQVWEILENNPNLRELIAQVETRYEGLLTI
;
A
#
# COMPACT_ATOMS: atom_id res chain seq x y z
N MET A 1 4.44 -15.30 18.36
CA MET A 1 3.63 -14.27 19.06
C MET A 1 2.78 -13.61 18.00
N ASN A 2 1.46 -13.61 18.14
CA ASN A 2 0.55 -13.06 17.13
C ASN A 2 0.72 -11.53 17.08
N ILE A 3 0.66 -10.92 15.89
CA ILE A 3 0.80 -9.47 15.73
C ILE A 3 -0.17 -8.68 16.61
N ARG A 4 -1.37 -9.21 16.85
CA ARG A 4 -2.39 -8.60 17.73
C ARG A 4 -1.98 -8.62 19.20
N GLU A 5 -1.26 -9.65 19.64
CA GLU A 5 -0.74 -9.75 21.01
C GLU A 5 0.39 -8.75 21.22
N ARG A 6 1.31 -8.67 20.25
CA ARG A 6 2.38 -7.65 20.22
C ARG A 6 1.81 -6.24 20.25
N PHE A 7 0.74 -6.01 19.51
CA PHE A 7 0.16 -4.68 19.37
C PHE A 7 -0.46 -4.16 20.67
N LYS A 8 -0.99 -5.06 21.52
CA LYS A 8 -1.53 -4.72 22.84
C LYS A 8 -0.49 -4.26 23.85
N GLU A 9 0.80 -4.47 23.57
CA GLU A 9 1.90 -3.98 24.42
C GLU A 9 2.10 -2.46 24.28
N TYR A 10 1.60 -1.85 23.21
CA TYR A 10 1.68 -0.41 22.99
C TYR A 10 0.53 0.34 23.68
N PRO A 11 0.74 1.61 24.08
CA PRO A 11 -0.34 2.51 24.50
C PRO A 11 -1.44 2.65 23.44
N GLU A 12 -2.70 2.86 23.86
CA GLU A 12 -3.86 2.92 22.96
C GLU A 12 -3.75 4.04 21.90
N ASP A 13 -3.22 5.20 22.29
CA ASP A 13 -2.94 6.32 21.38
C ASP A 13 -1.90 5.94 20.32
N MET A 14 -0.84 5.21 20.72
CA MET A 14 0.17 4.70 19.79
C MET A 14 -0.42 3.63 18.86
N GLN A 15 -1.25 2.73 19.38
CA GLN A 15 -1.96 1.72 18.59
C GLN A 15 -2.82 2.38 17.50
N GLN A 16 -3.63 3.36 17.89
CA GLN A 16 -4.47 4.10 16.95
C GLN A 16 -3.63 4.88 15.94
N TRP A 17 -2.54 5.53 16.38
CA TRP A 17 -1.63 6.21 15.48
C TRP A 17 -1.03 5.27 14.42
N MET A 18 -0.54 4.08 14.81
CA MET A 18 0.03 3.11 13.88
C MET A 18 -1.00 2.62 12.85
N ILE A 19 -2.23 2.34 13.29
CA ILE A 19 -3.34 1.96 12.40
C ILE A 19 -3.62 3.08 11.39
N GLN A 20 -3.67 4.34 11.84
CA GLN A 20 -3.93 5.48 10.96
C GLN A 20 -2.79 5.73 9.97
N GLN A 21 -1.54 5.51 10.38
CA GLN A 21 -0.39 5.55 9.48
C GLN A 21 -0.52 4.51 8.36
N GLU A 22 -0.91 3.27 8.68
CA GLU A 22 -1.10 2.24 7.67
C GLU A 22 -2.27 2.59 6.73
N LYS A 23 -3.42 3.03 7.26
CA LYS A 23 -4.56 3.49 6.43
C LYS A 23 -4.15 4.62 5.48
N THR A 24 -3.34 5.57 5.97
CA THR A 24 -2.81 6.69 5.18
C THR A 24 -1.90 6.19 4.07
N LYS A 25 -0.96 5.28 4.37
CA LYS A 25 -0.07 4.66 3.39
C LYS A 25 -0.84 3.94 2.30
N LEU A 26 -1.80 3.08 2.67
CA LEU A 26 -2.62 2.34 1.72
C LEU A 26 -3.45 3.27 0.82
N THR A 27 -4.03 4.32 1.38
CA THR A 27 -4.76 5.34 0.62
C THR A 27 -3.85 6.06 -0.38
N ARG A 28 -2.62 6.40 0.03
CA ARG A 28 -1.64 7.06 -0.84
C ARG A 28 -1.23 6.16 -2.02
N ILE A 29 -1.02 4.87 -1.77
CA ILE A 29 -0.72 3.87 -2.79
C ILE A 29 -1.88 3.74 -3.80
N GLU A 30 -3.11 3.63 -3.32
CA GLU A 30 -4.30 3.56 -4.18
C GLU A 30 -4.48 4.82 -5.03
N THR A 31 -4.26 5.98 -4.44
CA THR A 31 -4.33 7.27 -5.16
C THR A 31 -3.26 7.35 -6.24
N ALA A 32 -2.02 6.96 -5.93
CA ALA A 32 -0.92 6.93 -6.89
C ALA A 32 -1.18 5.95 -8.04
N LEU A 33 -1.75 4.77 -7.76
CA LEU A 33 -2.16 3.83 -8.80
C LEU A 33 -3.19 4.46 -9.75
N ASN A 34 -4.24 5.05 -9.21
CA ASN A 34 -5.30 5.67 -10.00
C ASN A 34 -4.78 6.85 -10.84
N ASN A 35 -3.91 7.68 -10.27
CA ASN A 35 -3.30 8.79 -10.99
C ASN A 35 -2.30 8.30 -12.05
N GLY A 36 -1.49 7.30 -11.71
CA GLY A 36 -0.51 6.73 -12.62
C GLY A 36 -1.15 6.09 -13.84
N LYS A 37 -2.29 5.39 -13.67
CA LYS A 37 -3.08 4.85 -14.79
C LYS A 37 -3.57 5.97 -15.71
N LYS A 38 -4.15 7.04 -15.16
CA LYS A 38 -4.61 8.19 -15.94
C LYS A 38 -3.48 8.92 -16.66
N LEU A 39 -2.33 9.08 -16.00
CA LEU A 39 -1.17 9.75 -16.58
C LEU A 39 -0.58 8.91 -17.74
N TYR A 40 -0.58 7.58 -17.58
CA TYR A 40 -0.10 6.67 -18.61
C TYR A 40 -0.88 6.81 -19.93
N ASP A 41 -2.18 7.09 -19.87
CA ASP A 41 -3.02 7.32 -21.06
C ASP A 41 -2.62 8.58 -21.85
N HIS A 42 -1.84 9.47 -21.25
CA HIS A 42 -1.47 10.78 -21.82
C HIS A 42 0.05 10.99 -21.96
N ILE A 43 0.86 9.99 -21.60
CA ILE A 43 2.32 10.13 -21.63
C ILE A 43 2.87 9.84 -23.03
N GLU A 44 3.58 10.80 -23.61
CA GLU A 44 4.21 10.66 -24.94
C GLU A 44 5.66 10.16 -24.86
N ASP A 45 6.29 10.35 -23.70
CA ASP A 45 7.66 9.89 -23.42
C ASP A 45 7.65 8.38 -23.14
N GLU A 46 8.21 7.60 -24.06
CA GLU A 46 8.20 6.13 -24.00
C GLU A 46 8.94 5.58 -22.78
N GLU A 47 10.09 6.16 -22.40
CA GLU A 47 10.87 5.71 -21.25
C GLU A 47 10.09 5.94 -19.95
N LYS A 48 9.53 7.15 -19.78
CA LYS A 48 8.68 7.45 -18.63
C LYS A 48 7.40 6.63 -18.65
N GLY A 49 6.84 6.37 -19.83
CA GLY A 49 5.66 5.52 -20.00
C GLY A 49 5.90 4.10 -19.52
N GLN A 50 7.01 3.48 -19.93
CA GLN A 50 7.39 2.13 -19.46
C GLN A 50 7.65 2.10 -17.96
N TRP A 51 8.35 3.12 -17.42
CA TRP A 51 8.58 3.24 -15.98
C TRP A 51 7.26 3.37 -15.20
N LEU A 52 6.32 4.15 -15.71
CA LEU A 52 5.00 4.40 -15.13
C LEU A 52 4.11 3.15 -15.18
N LEU A 53 4.12 2.43 -16.31
CA LEU A 53 3.41 1.16 -16.46
C LEU A 53 3.96 0.12 -15.47
N GLY A 54 5.27 -0.06 -15.40
CA GLY A 54 5.90 -0.99 -14.46
C GLY A 54 5.55 -0.65 -13.01
N THR A 55 5.49 0.64 -12.69
CA THR A 55 5.09 1.10 -11.36
C THR A 55 3.63 0.80 -11.06
N THR A 56 2.70 1.15 -11.95
CA THR A 56 1.27 0.90 -11.73
C THR A 56 0.95 -0.59 -11.59
N LEU A 57 1.59 -1.46 -12.39
CA LEU A 57 1.47 -2.92 -12.26
C LEU A 57 1.95 -3.42 -10.89
N LEU A 58 3.05 -2.85 -10.38
CA LEU A 58 3.58 -3.22 -9.07
C LEU A 58 2.63 -2.81 -7.93
N LEU A 59 2.09 -1.58 -7.97
CA LEU A 59 1.12 -1.09 -6.99
C LEU A 59 -0.17 -1.93 -7.04
N GLU A 60 -0.66 -2.27 -8.23
CA GLU A 60 -1.84 -3.11 -8.42
C GLU A 60 -1.62 -4.53 -7.87
N LYS A 61 -0.46 -5.13 -8.16
CA LYS A 61 -0.07 -6.43 -7.60
C LYS A 61 -0.08 -6.38 -6.07
N TYR A 62 0.53 -5.35 -5.46
CA TYR A 62 0.52 -5.20 -4.01
C TYR A 62 -0.89 -5.10 -3.44
N LEU A 63 -1.74 -4.23 -4.00
CA LEU A 63 -3.11 -4.05 -3.52
C LEU A 63 -3.97 -5.30 -3.70
N SER A 64 -3.73 -6.10 -4.75
CA SER A 64 -4.46 -7.37 -4.98
C SER A 64 -4.15 -8.47 -3.97
N LEU A 65 -3.03 -8.36 -3.25
CA LEU A 65 -2.62 -9.33 -2.22
C LEU A 65 -3.18 -9.00 -0.83
N LEU A 66 -3.79 -7.82 -0.67
CA LEU A 66 -4.44 -7.40 0.57
C LEU A 66 -5.83 -8.05 0.69
N PRO A 67 -6.42 -8.08 1.91
CA PRO A 67 -7.78 -8.58 2.09
C PRO A 67 -8.77 -7.82 1.21
N GLN A 68 -9.84 -8.49 0.78
CA GLN A 68 -10.88 -7.84 0.00
C GLN A 68 -11.62 -6.80 0.87
N ARG A 69 -11.97 -5.68 0.24
CA ARG A 69 -12.78 -4.61 0.84
C ARG A 69 -13.77 -4.09 -0.20
N ASN A 70 -14.88 -3.57 0.30
CA ASN A 70 -15.93 -2.91 -0.50
C ASN A 70 -16.01 -1.40 -0.23
N CYS A 71 -15.05 -0.86 0.52
CA CYS A 71 -14.96 0.55 0.90
C CYS A 71 -13.57 1.12 0.61
N LYS A 72 -13.40 2.42 0.84
CA LYS A 72 -12.11 3.11 0.72
C LYS A 72 -11.18 2.74 1.88
N PHE A 73 -9.87 2.83 1.68
CA PHE A 73 -8.89 2.54 2.73
C PHE A 73 -9.02 3.41 3.99
N GLN A 74 -9.52 4.63 3.88
CA GLN A 74 -9.77 5.51 5.04
C GLN A 74 -10.92 4.99 5.93
N GLU A 75 -11.80 4.16 5.36
CA GLU A 75 -13.04 3.69 5.99
C GLU A 75 -12.93 2.23 6.45
N VAL A 76 -11.80 1.56 6.19
CA VAL A 76 -11.62 0.16 6.64
C VAL A 76 -11.56 0.09 8.16
N SER A 77 -12.01 -1.04 8.69
CA SER A 77 -11.91 -1.33 10.11
C SER A 77 -10.46 -1.49 10.55
N ASP A 78 -10.21 -1.33 11.84
CA ASP A 78 -8.90 -1.61 12.43
C ASP A 78 -8.53 -3.09 12.27
N ASP A 79 -9.53 -3.98 12.30
CA ASP A 79 -9.37 -5.42 12.03
C ASP A 79 -8.80 -5.70 10.63
N TYR A 80 -9.21 -4.94 9.62
CA TYR A 80 -8.64 -5.04 8.28
C TYR A 80 -7.13 -4.76 8.29
N ILE A 81 -6.68 -3.76 9.06
CA ILE A 81 -5.26 -3.41 9.18
C ILE A 81 -4.47 -4.54 9.84
N PHE A 82 -5.04 -5.18 10.87
CA PHE A 82 -4.42 -6.38 11.44
C PHE A 82 -4.30 -7.51 10.41
N GLN A 83 -5.34 -7.79 9.64
CA GLN A 83 -5.28 -8.80 8.58
C GLN A 83 -4.21 -8.47 7.53
N VAL A 84 -4.08 -7.20 7.13
CA VAL A 84 -2.99 -6.74 6.25
C VAL A 84 -1.65 -7.11 6.87
N TRP A 85 -1.37 -6.67 8.09
CA TRP A 85 -0.08 -6.93 8.73
C TRP A 85 0.20 -8.42 8.95
N GLU A 86 -0.82 -9.23 9.26
CA GLU A 86 -0.70 -10.70 9.34
C GLU A 86 -0.26 -11.29 8.00
N ILE A 87 -0.82 -10.84 6.88
CA ILE A 87 -0.39 -11.27 5.54
C ILE A 87 1.07 -10.85 5.29
N LEU A 88 1.45 -9.63 5.69
CA LEU A 88 2.82 -9.12 5.51
C LEU A 88 3.86 -9.88 6.36
N GLU A 89 3.48 -10.27 7.58
CA GLU A 89 4.38 -10.97 8.49
C GLU A 89 4.70 -12.37 7.96
N ASN A 90 3.70 -13.04 7.39
CA ASN A 90 3.76 -14.43 6.95
C ASN A 90 4.24 -14.63 5.50
N ASN A 91 4.43 -13.56 4.72
CA ASN A 91 4.83 -13.67 3.31
C ASN A 91 6.12 -12.86 3.00
N PRO A 92 7.30 -13.51 2.96
CA PRO A 92 8.57 -12.84 2.67
C PRO A 92 8.61 -12.16 1.30
N ASN A 93 8.00 -12.79 0.29
CA ASN A 93 7.93 -12.24 -1.07
C ASN A 93 7.12 -10.93 -1.11
N LEU A 94 6.14 -10.80 -0.20
CA LEU A 94 5.35 -9.59 -0.09
C LEU A 94 6.12 -8.45 0.56
N ARG A 95 7.05 -8.73 1.47
CA ARG A 95 7.94 -7.70 2.04
C ARG A 95 8.85 -7.09 0.98
N GLU A 96 9.41 -7.92 0.11
CA GLU A 96 10.19 -7.43 -1.03
C GLU A 96 9.32 -6.59 -1.97
N LEU A 97 8.11 -7.06 -2.27
CA LEU A 97 7.16 -6.30 -3.08
C LEU A 97 6.81 -4.94 -2.45
N ILE A 98 6.64 -4.86 -1.13
CA ILE A 98 6.39 -3.60 -0.43
C ILE A 98 7.55 -2.64 -0.60
N ALA A 99 8.79 -3.09 -0.38
CA ALA A 99 9.95 -2.22 -0.53
C ALA A 99 10.05 -1.65 -1.95
N GLN A 100 9.76 -2.47 -2.96
CA GLN A 100 9.67 -2.01 -4.35
C GLN A 100 8.53 -1.01 -4.53
N VAL A 101 7.36 -1.26 -3.95
CA VAL A 101 6.18 -0.37 -4.03
C VAL A 101 6.45 0.98 -3.38
N GLU A 102 7.05 1.01 -2.19
CA GLU A 102 7.41 2.24 -1.50
C GLU A 102 8.40 3.07 -2.31
N THR A 103 9.45 2.43 -2.85
CA THR A 103 10.43 3.08 -3.72
C THR A 103 9.78 3.68 -4.98
N ARG A 104 8.89 2.91 -5.63
CA ARG A 104 8.23 3.36 -6.86
C ARG A 104 7.18 4.44 -6.60
N TYR A 105 6.50 4.37 -5.46
CA TYR A 105 5.56 5.39 -5.01
C TYR A 105 6.26 6.74 -4.83
N GLU A 106 7.43 6.76 -4.19
CA GLU A 106 8.22 8.00 -4.06
C GLU A 106 8.59 8.57 -5.42
N GLY A 107 9.02 7.73 -6.37
CA GLY A 107 9.27 8.15 -7.74
C GLY A 107 8.03 8.76 -8.42
N LEU A 108 6.84 8.19 -8.19
CA LEU A 108 5.59 8.68 -8.79
C LEU A 108 5.21 10.09 -8.31
N LEU A 109 5.55 10.44 -7.06
CA LEU A 109 5.29 11.78 -6.54
C LEU A 109 6.18 12.86 -7.15
N THR A 110 7.26 12.46 -7.83
CA THR A 110 8.24 13.38 -8.43
C THR A 110 8.04 13.65 -9.92
N ILE A 111 7.08 12.94 -10.54
CA ILE A 111 6.69 13.10 -11.95
C ILE A 111 5.50 14.05 -12.05
#